data_AF-A0A7V5CY02-F1
#
_entry.id   AF-A0A7V5CY02-F1
#
_cell.length_a   1.000
_cell.length_b   1.000
_cell.length_c   1.000
_cell.angle_alpha   90.00
_cell.angle_beta   90.00
_cell.angle_gamma   90.00
#
_symmetry.space_group_name_H-M   'P 1'
#
loop_
_entity.id
_entity.type
_entity.pdbx_description
1 polymer ?
#
loop_
_entity_poly.entity_id
_entity_poly.type
_entity_poly.pdbx_seq_one_letter_code
_entity_poly.pdbx_strand_id
1 'polypeptide(L)'
;AKFTGSMMVPHYPGFISTTRLETTPSFFTLDVSLSKRFQVGSDSRWAFTVGAKNLTDSYQRDFDQGAYRDSGYVYGPRFPRSLYTGIRLEF
;
A
#
# COMPACT_ATOMS: atom_id res chain seq x y z
N ALA A 1 9.66 -6.08 -5.15
CA ALA A 1 8.36 -6.06 -5.83
C ALA A 1 7.48 -7.16 -5.27
N LYS A 2 6.15 -6.98 -5.25
CA LYS A 2 5.19 -7.97 -4.75
C LYS A 2 4.07 -8.13 -5.76
N PHE A 3 3.76 -9.38 -6.10
CA PHE A 3 2.62 -9.75 -6.92
C PHE A 3 1.53 -10.38 -6.05
N THR A 4 0.27 -10.07 -6.32
CA THR A 4 -0.90 -10.65 -5.67
C THR A 4 -1.84 -11.07 -6.78
N GLY A 5 -2.13 -12.38 -6.85
CA GLY A 5 -3.03 -12.93 -7.85
C GLY A 5 -4.47 -12.49 -7.64
N SER A 6 -5.31 -12.76 -8.63
CA SER A 6 -6.76 -12.59 -8.51
C SER A 6 -7.32 -13.51 -7.42
N MET A 7 -8.36 -13.03 -6.73
CA MET A 7 -9.09 -13.79 -5.72
C MET A 7 -10.59 -13.49 -5.82
N MET A 8 -11.41 -14.38 -5.27
CA MET A 8 -12.84 -14.16 -5.14
C MET A 8 -13.13 -13.47 -3.80
N VAL A 9 -13.84 -12.35 -3.84
CA VAL A 9 -14.20 -11.56 -2.65
C VAL A 9 -15.71 -11.42 -2.58
N PRO A 10 -16.34 -11.72 -1.41
CA PRO A 10 -17.75 -11.47 -1.24
C PRO A 10 -18.03 -9.97 -1.12
N HIS A 11 -19.09 -9.51 -1.78
CA HIS A 11 -19.65 -8.17 -1.70
C HIS A 11 -21.08 -8.30 -1.21
N TYR A 12 -21.36 -7.81 0.00
CA TYR A 12 -22.64 -7.97 0.68
C TYR A 12 -23.61 -6.81 0.39
N PRO A 13 -24.93 -7.04 0.52
CA PRO A 13 -25.94 -6.03 0.27
C PRO A 13 -25.86 -4.86 1.26
N GLY A 14 -26.18 -3.67 0.76
CA GLY A 14 -26.10 -2.40 1.47
C GLY A 14 -25.87 -1.28 0.46
N PHE A 15 -24.66 -1.21 -0.07
CA PHE A 15 -24.31 -0.35 -1.20
C PHE A 15 -24.79 -0.96 -2.53
N ILE A 16 -24.76 -2.29 -2.62
CA ILE A 16 -25.33 -3.08 -3.72
C ILE A 16 -26.63 -3.77 -3.27
N SER A 17 -27.46 -4.18 -4.23
CA SER A 17 -28.79 -4.76 -3.96
C SER A 17 -28.77 -6.20 -3.46
N THR A 18 -27.77 -7.00 -3.85
CA THR A 18 -27.73 -8.45 -3.61
C THR A 18 -26.29 -8.91 -3.43
N THR A 19 -26.07 -9.93 -2.60
CA THR A 19 -24.73 -10.51 -2.42
C THR A 19 -24.15 -10.98 -3.75
N ARG A 20 -22.92 -10.56 -4.05
CA ARG A 20 -22.18 -10.99 -5.24
C ARG A 20 -20.80 -11.48 -4.85
N LEU A 21 -20.26 -12.43 -5.62
CA LEU A 21 -18.87 -12.83 -5.53
C LEU A 21 -18.11 -12.16 -6.67
N GLU A 22 -17.23 -11.22 -6.33
CA GLU A 22 -16.44 -10.46 -7.30
C GLU A 22 -15.05 -11.07 -7.47
N THR A 23 -14.55 -11.08 -8.71
CA THR A 23 -13.18 -11.52 -9.00
C THR A 23 -12.28 -10.29 -9.06
N THR A 24 -11.33 -10.21 -8.14
CA THR A 24 -10.41 -9.06 -8.08
C THR A 24 -9.42 -9.11 -9.25
N PRO A 25 -8.95 -7.95 -9.74
CA PRO A 25 -7.77 -7.92 -10.60
C PRO A 25 -6.55 -8.46 -9.84
N SER A 26 -5.52 -8.86 -10.58
CA SER A 26 -4.20 -9.08 -10.01
C SER A 26 -3.51 -7.75 -9.75
N PHE A 27 -2.68 -7.70 -8.71
CA PHE A 27 -1.96 -6.50 -8.30
C PHE A 27 -0.46 -6.73 -8.36
N PHE A 28 0.25 -5.75 -8.89
CA PHE A 28 1.71 -5.73 -8.87
C PHE A 28 2.18 -4.43 -8.23
N THR A 29 2.92 -4.54 -7.13
CA THR A 29 3.44 -3.39 -6.38
C THR A 29 4.96 -3.37 -6.43
N LEU A 30 5.51 -2.19 -6.69
CA LEU A 30 6.95 -1.94 -6.68
C LEU A 30 7.27 -0.91 -5.59
N ASP A 31 8.14 -1.30 -4.65
CA ASP A 31 8.66 -0.44 -3.60
C ASP A 31 10.13 -0.15 -3.89
N VAL A 32 10.53 1.12 -3.77
CA VAL A 32 11.92 1.58 -3.99
C VAL A 32 12.35 2.41 -2.79
N SER A 33 13.57 2.17 -2.29
CA SER A 33 14.16 2.93 -1.19
C SER A 33 15.63 3.20 -1.47
N LEU A 34 16.06 4.43 -1.22
CA LEU A 34 17.45 4.85 -1.24
C LEU A 34 17.85 5.32 0.16
N SER A 35 18.98 4.84 0.66
CA SER A 35 19.53 5.24 1.94
C SER A 35 20.99 5.64 1.77
N LYS A 36 21.37 6.79 2.31
CA LYS A 36 22.75 7.32 2.29
C LYS A 36 23.22 7.55 3.71
N ARG A 37 24.38 6.98 4.04
CA ARG A 37 25.07 7.16 5.32
C ARG A 37 26.11 8.27 5.21
N PHE A 38 26.22 9.07 6.26
CA PHE A 38 27.19 10.13 6.44
C PHE A 38 27.88 9.93 7.79
N GLN A 39 29.21 10.04 7.81
CA GLN A 39 29.96 10.12 9.07
C GLN A 39 29.87 11.56 9.58
N VAL A 40 29.48 11.73 10.85
CA VAL A 40 29.41 13.03 11.53
C VAL A 40 30.31 12.95 12.76
N GLY A 41 31.55 13.41 12.62
CA GLY A 41 32.57 13.25 13.66
C GLY A 41 33.19 11.84 13.70
N SER A 42 33.87 11.51 14.79
CA SER A 42 34.58 10.23 14.97
C SER A 42 33.65 9.06 15.29
N ASP A 43 32.60 9.29 16.08
CA ASP A 43 31.76 8.21 16.62
C ASP A 43 30.32 8.20 16.10
N SER A 44 29.80 9.30 15.55
CA SER A 44 28.39 9.34 15.10
C SER A 44 28.23 9.07 13.60
N ARG A 45 27.22 8.27 13.25
CA ARG A 45 26.80 8.01 11.86
C ARG A 45 25.35 8.38 11.67
N TRP A 46 25.07 9.13 10.62
CA TRP A 46 23.72 9.57 10.28
C TRP A 46 23.31 8.90 8.97
N ALA A 47 22.15 8.28 8.91
CA ALA A 47 21.61 7.70 7.69
C ALA A 47 20.33 8.43 7.28
N PHE A 48 20.35 9.03 6.09
CA PHE A 48 19.17 9.62 5.47
C PHE A 48 18.56 8.64 4.48
N THR A 49 17.26 8.40 4.57
CA THR A 49 16.52 7.48 3.71
C THR A 49 15.37 8.22 3.04
N VAL A 50 15.17 7.95 1.76
CA VAL A 50 13.99 8.35 0.99
C VAL A 50 13.47 7.13 0.25
N GLY A 51 12.16 7.02 0.10
CA GLY A 51 11.58 5.90 -0.63
C GLY A 51 10.15 6.14 -1.07
N ALA A 52 9.71 5.27 -1.96
CA ALA A 52 8.37 5.21 -2.49
C ALA A 52 7.83 3.79 -2.30
N LYS A 53 6.59 3.68 -1.81
CA LYS A 53 5.82 2.45 -1.78
C LYS A 53 4.78 2.47 -2.90
N ASN A 54 4.51 1.31 -3.48
CA ASN A 54 3.50 1.14 -4.52
C ASN A 54 3.68 2.11 -5.70
N LEU A 55 4.89 2.15 -6.28
CA LEU A 55 5.23 3.05 -7.39
C LEU A 55 4.34 2.82 -8.63
N THR A 56 3.85 1.60 -8.81
CA THR A 56 2.90 1.18 -9.86
C THR A 56 1.47 1.63 -9.62
N ASP A 57 1.15 2.20 -8.45
CA ASP A 57 -0.19 2.68 -8.07
C ASP A 57 -1.29 1.63 -8.25
N SER A 58 -0.96 0.40 -7.87
CA SER A 58 -1.91 -0.70 -7.81
C SER A 58 -2.76 -0.55 -6.55
N TYR A 59 -4.02 -0.17 -6.72
CA TYR A 59 -4.97 0.02 -5.63
C TYR A 59 -6.40 -0.26 -6.10
N GLN A 60 -7.27 -0.66 -5.17
CA GLN A 60 -8.70 -0.84 -5.45
C GLN A 60 -9.32 0.49 -5.90
N ARG A 61 -10.26 0.46 -6.84
CA ARG A 61 -10.88 1.67 -7.44
C ARG A 61 -12.39 1.76 -7.25
N ASP A 62 -13.02 0.68 -6.81
CA ASP A 62 -14.47 0.47 -6.70
C ASP A 62 -14.92 0.40 -5.23
N PHE A 63 -14.38 1.27 -4.37
CA PHE A 63 -14.79 1.31 -2.98
C PHE A 63 -16.25 1.74 -2.84
N ASP A 64 -16.99 1.03 -1.99
CA ASP A 64 -18.31 1.45 -1.54
C ASP A 64 -18.21 2.72 -0.69
N GLN A 65 -19.15 3.64 -0.87
CA GLN A 65 -19.18 4.95 -0.20
C GLN A 65 -20.50 5.18 0.55
N GLY A 66 -20.47 6.08 1.53
CA GLY A 66 -21.66 6.46 2.30
C GLY A 66 -22.05 5.49 3.42
N ALA A 67 -23.24 5.69 3.97
CA ALA A 67 -23.71 5.02 5.19
C ALA A 67 -23.95 3.51 5.02
N TYR A 68 -24.24 3.07 3.80
CA TYR A 68 -24.55 1.67 3.48
C TYR A 68 -23.37 0.90 2.90
N ARG A 69 -22.14 1.45 2.97
CA ARG A 69 -20.95 0.80 2.41
C ARG A 69 -20.70 -0.59 3.03
N ASP A 70 -20.31 -1.56 2.22
CA ASP A 70 -19.78 -2.81 2.74
C ASP A 70 -18.34 -2.57 3.25
N SER A 71 -18.17 -2.54 4.57
CA SER A 71 -16.84 -2.33 5.19
C SER A 71 -15.91 -3.55 5.02
N GLY A 72 -16.45 -4.70 4.65
CA GLY A 72 -15.70 -5.91 4.31
C GLY A 72 -15.22 -5.95 2.86
N TYR A 73 -15.78 -5.12 1.98
CA TYR A 73 -15.43 -5.07 0.55
C TYR A 73 -14.15 -4.25 0.30
N VAL A 74 -13.04 -4.74 0.85
CA VAL A 74 -11.71 -4.14 0.72
C VAL A 74 -10.70 -5.20 0.28
N TYR A 75 -10.00 -4.92 -0.81
CA TYR A 75 -9.01 -5.83 -1.40
C TYR A 75 -7.81 -5.09 -2.01
N GLY A 76 -6.78 -5.84 -2.38
CA GLY A 76 -5.57 -5.31 -3.00
C GLY A 76 -4.54 -4.75 -2.02
N PRO A 77 -3.59 -3.94 -2.51
CA PRO A 77 -2.49 -3.43 -1.68
C PRO A 77 -2.98 -2.53 -0.54
N ARG A 78 -2.43 -2.73 0.66
CA ARG A 78 -2.83 -2.00 1.87
C ARG A 78 -2.61 -0.48 1.77
N PHE A 79 -1.55 -0.07 1.06
CA PHE A 79 -1.16 1.33 0.96
C PHE A 79 -1.31 1.82 -0.49
N PRO A 80 -1.91 2.99 -0.71
CA PRO A 80 -1.82 3.67 -2.00
C PRO A 80 -0.36 4.08 -2.28
N ARG A 81 -0.08 4.60 -3.49
CA ARG A 81 1.24 5.17 -3.79
C ARG A 81 1.63 6.18 -2.72
N SER A 82 2.73 5.92 -2.02
CA SER A 82 3.15 6.68 -0.85
C SER A 82 4.64 7.02 -0.92
N LEU A 83 5.00 8.24 -0.54
CA LEU A 83 6.39 8.68 -0.40
C LEU A 83 6.75 8.75 1.08
N TYR A 84 7.98 8.40 1.42
CA TYR A 84 8.48 8.51 2.79
C TYR A 84 9.94 8.96 2.82
N THR A 85 10.31 9.58 3.94
CA THR A 85 11.70 9.90 4.29
C THR A 85 11.95 9.50 5.74
N GLY A 86 13.21 9.24 6.08
CA GLY A 86 13.61 8.87 7.44
C GLY A 86 15.05 9.26 7.72
N ILE A 87 15.32 9.62 8.97
CA ILE A 87 16.66 9.88 9.49
C ILE A 87 16.93 8.84 10.59
N ARG A 88 18.09 8.19 10.55
CA ARG A 88 18.58 7.31 11.60
C ARG A 88 19.87 7.88 12.16
N LEU A 89 19.91 8.09 13.47
CA LEU A 89 21.09 8.50 14.22
C LEU A 89 21.68 7.26 14.90
N GLU A 90 22.95 6.98 14.64
CA GLU A 90 23.73 5.94 15.31
C GLU A 90 24.84 6.64 16.10
N PHE A 91 24.91 6.36 17.40
CA PHE A 91 25.93 6.87 18.34
C PHE A 91 26.85 5.74 18.77
#